data_AF-A0AAD9AVP3-F1
#
_entry.id   AF-A0AAD9AVP3-F1
#
_cell.length_a   1.000
_cell.length_b   1.000
_cell.length_c   1.000
_cell.angle_alpha   90.00
_cell.angle_beta   90.00
_cell.angle_gamma   90.00
#
_symmetry.space_group_name_H-M   'P 1'
#
loop_
_entity.id
_entity.type
_entity.pdbx_description
1 polymer ?
#
loop_
_entity_poly.entity_id
_entity_poly.type
_entity_poly.pdbx_seq_one_letter_code
_entity_poly.pdbx_strand_id
1 'polypeptide(L)'
;MASEREYRVFCRTGDCRVTGISQYRWHKPWRFATSPEGAQNAIIRRICQQAEHIRQQILADLKSEDENDRIMMAQGMSFDLLYDEDTRTVELVELNPFGVRSPCGSCLFQWIRDREVLYDENEKETVEFRVSY
;
A
#
# COMPACT_ATOMS: atom_id res chain seq x y z
N MET A 1 -6.88 -16.25 7.28
CA MET A 1 -5.90 -15.28 6.75
C MET A 1 -5.05 -14.78 7.91
N ALA A 2 -3.73 -14.82 7.74
CA ALA A 2 -2.77 -14.36 8.73
C ALA A 2 -2.52 -12.87 8.52
N SER A 3 -3.37 -12.02 9.10
CA SER A 3 -3.35 -10.57 8.85
C SER A 3 -2.06 -9.88 9.31
N GLU A 4 -1.22 -10.55 10.09
CA GLU A 4 0.16 -10.14 10.39
C GLU A 4 1.11 -10.16 9.19
N ARG A 5 0.73 -10.84 8.10
CA ARG A 5 1.44 -10.90 6.81
C ARG A 5 0.89 -9.91 5.78
N GLU A 6 -0.17 -9.17 6.13
CA GLU A 6 -0.84 -8.27 5.22
C GLU A 6 -0.32 -6.84 5.31
N TYR A 7 -0.33 -6.14 4.18
CA TYR A 7 0.09 -4.76 4.05
C TYR A 7 -0.89 -3.98 3.19
N ARG A 8 -1.23 -2.76 3.62
CA ARG A 8 -2.01 -1.83 2.82
C ARG A 8 -1.10 -0.89 2.05
N VAL A 9 -1.31 -0.83 0.75
CA VAL A 9 -0.61 0.06 -0.19
C VAL A 9 -1.54 1.21 -0.55
N PHE A 10 -0.98 2.42 -0.58
CA PHE A 10 -1.69 3.65 -0.88
C PHE A 10 -1.16 4.25 -2.19
N CYS A 11 -2.05 4.51 -3.14
CA CYS A 11 -1.75 5.09 -4.44
C CYS A 11 -2.46 6.44 -4.58
N ARG A 12 -1.69 7.50 -4.85
CA ARG A 12 -2.20 8.87 -4.90
C ARG A 12 -3.18 9.09 -6.06
N THR A 13 -3.97 10.15 -5.92
CA THR A 13 -4.87 10.65 -6.96
C THR A 13 -4.12 11.03 -8.24
N GLY A 14 -4.73 10.78 -9.41
CA GLY A 14 -4.26 11.27 -10.71
C GLY A 14 -3.38 10.27 -11.46
N ASP A 15 -2.31 9.76 -10.83
CA ASP A 15 -1.36 8.83 -11.48
C ASP A 15 -1.25 7.46 -10.79
N CYS A 16 -1.99 7.27 -9.70
CA CYS A 16 -1.96 6.06 -8.89
C CYS A 16 -0.54 5.60 -8.52
N ARG A 17 0.40 6.53 -8.33
CA ARG A 17 1.75 6.20 -7.84
C ARG A 17 1.70 5.76 -6.38
N VAL A 18 2.47 4.73 -6.01
CA VAL A 18 2.58 4.32 -4.59
C VAL A 18 3.25 5.42 -3.79
N THR A 19 2.63 5.83 -2.70
CA THR A 19 3.15 6.85 -1.79
C THR A 19 3.38 6.33 -0.38
N GLY A 20 2.56 5.37 0.05
CA GLY A 20 2.64 4.79 1.38
C GLY A 20 2.38 3.28 1.39
N ILE A 21 3.04 2.58 2.30
CA ILE A 21 2.76 1.18 2.64
C ILE A 21 2.70 1.06 4.16
N SER A 22 1.68 0.38 4.68
CA SER A 22 1.52 0.14 6.11
C SER A 22 1.30 -1.34 6.39
N GLN A 23 1.85 -1.87 7.48
CA GLN A 23 1.36 -3.17 7.98
C GLN A 23 -0.14 -3.08 8.25
N TYR A 24 -0.89 -4.09 7.83
CA TYR A 24 -2.34 -4.09 7.96
C TYR A 24 -2.77 -4.17 9.43
N ARG A 25 -2.15 -5.09 10.19
CA ARG A 25 -2.40 -5.28 11.63
C ARG A 25 -1.72 -4.20 12.48
N TRP A 26 -2.19 -2.96 12.37
CA TRP A 26 -1.59 -1.75 12.95
C TRP A 26 -1.49 -1.73 14.49
N HIS A 27 -2.33 -2.48 15.21
CA HIS A 27 -2.40 -2.46 16.68
C HIS A 27 -1.49 -3.50 17.36
N LYS A 28 -0.60 -4.16 16.61
CA LYS A 28 0.34 -5.18 17.12
C LYS A 28 1.70 -4.97 16.50
N PRO A 29 2.80 -5.36 17.19
CA PRO A 29 4.13 -5.36 16.60
C PRO A 29 4.16 -6.07 15.25
N TRP A 30 5.00 -5.52 14.38
CA TRP A 30 5.28 -6.05 13.06
C TRP A 30 5.84 -7.45 13.19
N ARG A 31 5.43 -8.33 12.27
CA ARG A 31 5.86 -9.74 12.25
C ARG A 31 7.38 -9.92 12.30
N PHE A 32 8.11 -8.94 11.76
CA PHE A 32 9.57 -8.94 11.65
C PHE A 32 10.26 -7.92 12.57
N ALA A 33 9.55 -7.33 13.54
CA ALA A 33 10.09 -6.31 14.46
C ALA A 33 11.36 -6.76 15.20
N THR A 34 11.48 -8.05 15.52
CA THR A 34 12.63 -8.63 16.22
C THR A 34 13.70 -9.21 15.27
N SER A 35 13.51 -9.11 13.95
CA SER A 35 14.49 -9.59 12.98
C SER A 35 15.69 -8.63 12.91
N PRO A 36 16.88 -9.09 12.48
CA PRO A 36 18.00 -8.19 12.23
C PRO A 36 17.65 -7.12 11.21
N GLU A 37 18.20 -5.91 11.35
CA GLU A 37 17.92 -4.77 10.48
C GLU A 37 18.11 -5.09 8.98
N GLY A 38 19.17 -5.83 8.63
CA GLY A 38 19.40 -6.26 7.24
C GLY A 38 18.27 -7.13 6.68
N ALA A 39 17.68 -8.00 7.51
CA ALA A 39 16.53 -8.82 7.11
C ALA A 39 15.26 -7.98 6.99
N GLN A 40 15.03 -7.04 7.92
CA GLN A 40 13.91 -6.10 7.85
C GLN A 40 13.96 -5.27 6.55
N ASN A 41 15.12 -4.71 6.22
CA ASN A 41 15.35 -3.94 5.00
C ASN A 41 15.11 -4.77 3.73
N ALA A 42 15.51 -6.04 3.72
CA ALA A 42 15.26 -6.94 2.60
C ALA A 42 13.75 -7.20 2.39
N ILE A 43 13.00 -7.39 3.48
CA ILE A 43 11.55 -7.60 3.45
C ILE A 43 10.83 -6.35 2.96
N ILE A 44 11.17 -5.18 3.50
CA ILE A 44 10.60 -3.88 3.07
C ILE A 44 10.81 -3.69 1.57
N ARG A 45 12.06 -3.87 1.08
CA ARG A 45 12.38 -3.75 -0.35
C ARG A 45 11.55 -4.70 -1.21
N ARG A 46 11.40 -5.96 -0.77
CA ARG A 46 10.60 -6.97 -1.48
C ARG A 46 9.15 -6.56 -1.60
N ILE A 47 8.54 -6.10 -0.50
CA ILE A 47 7.14 -5.67 -0.49
C ILE A 47 6.94 -4.45 -1.39
N CYS A 48 7.84 -3.45 -1.32
CA CYS A 48 7.77 -2.29 -2.21
C CYS A 48 7.86 -2.68 -3.70
N GLN A 49 8.78 -3.58 -4.06
CA GLN A 49 8.92 -4.05 -5.44
C GLN A 49 7.66 -4.79 -5.93
N GLN A 50 7.08 -5.63 -5.08
CA GLN A 50 5.89 -6.39 -5.43
C GLN A 50 4.63 -5.51 -5.47
N ALA A 51 4.52 -4.53 -4.58
CA ALA A 51 3.46 -3.53 -4.61
C ALA A 51 3.47 -2.76 -5.93
N GLU A 52 4.65 -2.33 -6.39
CA GLU A 52 4.80 -1.68 -7.69
C GLU A 52 4.42 -2.60 -8.85
N HIS A 53 4.82 -3.88 -8.79
CA HIS A 53 4.45 -4.86 -9.81
C HIS A 53 2.93 -5.07 -9.90
N ILE A 54 2.27 -5.27 -8.76
CA ILE A 54 0.81 -5.47 -8.69
C ILE A 54 0.07 -4.21 -9.14
N ARG A 55 0.55 -3.03 -8.75
CA ARG A 55 0.00 -1.75 -9.23
C ARG A 55 0.05 -1.66 -10.75
N GLN A 56 1.16 -2.03 -11.38
CA GLN A 56 1.28 -2.05 -12.84
C GLN A 56 0.29 -3.04 -13.47
N GLN A 57 0.07 -4.20 -12.85
CA GLN A 57 -0.93 -5.17 -13.32
C GLN A 57 -2.36 -4.64 -13.20
N ILE A 58 -2.71 -3.98 -12.09
CA ILE A 58 -4.02 -3.32 -11.91
C ILE A 58 -4.21 -2.27 -13.01
N LEU A 59 -3.22 -1.41 -13.23
CA LEU A 59 -3.31 -0.35 -14.25
C LEU A 59 -3.38 -0.90 -15.68
N ALA A 60 -2.76 -2.04 -15.95
CA ALA A 60 -2.80 -2.68 -17.28
C ALA A 60 -4.17 -3.29 -17.61
N ASP A 61 -4.99 -3.60 -16.60
CA ASP A 61 -6.34 -4.14 -16.80
C ASP A 61 -7.41 -3.04 -16.98
N LEU A 62 -7.06 -1.78 -16.68
CA LEU A 62 -7.99 -0.65 -16.79
C LEU A 62 -8.42 -0.38 -18.23
N LYS A 63 -9.70 -0.07 -18.39
CA LYS A 63 -10.31 0.31 -19.66
C LYS A 63 -10.66 1.79 -19.59
N SER A 64 -9.95 2.61 -20.35
CA SER A 64 -10.12 4.08 -20.34
C SER A 64 -11.54 4.56 -20.68
N GLU A 65 -12.34 3.73 -21.33
CA GLU A 65 -13.74 4.00 -21.65
C GLU A 65 -14.69 3.75 -20.45
N ASP A 66 -14.28 2.94 -19.47
CA ASP A 66 -15.04 2.62 -18.27
C ASP A 66 -15.04 3.81 -17.29
N GLU A 67 -16.23 4.20 -16.85
CA GLU A 67 -16.39 5.33 -15.94
C GLU A 67 -15.85 5.04 -14.54
N ASN A 68 -15.96 3.80 -14.06
CA ASN A 68 -15.46 3.42 -12.74
C ASN A 68 -13.94 3.47 -12.71
N ASP A 69 -13.27 3.03 -13.77
CA ASP A 69 -11.81 3.08 -13.89
C ASP A 69 -11.31 4.53 -13.91
N ARG A 70 -12.00 5.42 -14.64
CA ARG A 70 -11.68 6.86 -14.63
C ARG A 70 -11.86 7.48 -13.25
N ILE A 71 -12.94 7.14 -12.54
CA ILE A 71 -13.19 7.64 -11.19
C ILE A 71 -12.13 7.14 -10.22
N MET A 72 -11.78 5.84 -10.28
CA MET A 72 -10.73 5.25 -9.45
C MET A 72 -9.39 5.96 -9.68
N MET A 73 -8.99 6.19 -10.94
CA MET A 73 -7.76 6.91 -11.27
C MET A 73 -7.76 8.35 -10.73
N ALA A 74 -8.88 9.06 -10.88
CA ALA A 74 -9.02 10.43 -10.40
C ALA A 74 -8.96 10.51 -8.87
N GLN A 75 -9.54 9.54 -8.17
CA GLN A 75 -9.60 9.49 -6.70
C GLN A 75 -8.36 8.83 -6.06
N GLY A 76 -7.56 8.12 -6.85
CA GLY A 76 -6.52 7.24 -6.32
C GLY A 76 -7.11 5.91 -5.83
N MET A 77 -6.23 5.02 -5.41
CA MET A 77 -6.63 3.69 -4.93
C MET A 77 -5.79 3.26 -3.74
N SER A 78 -6.29 2.28 -3.02
CA SER A 78 -5.50 1.53 -2.03
C SER A 78 -5.73 0.06 -2.29
N PHE A 79 -4.76 -0.79 -1.96
CA PHE A 79 -4.94 -2.22 -2.10
C PHE A 79 -4.17 -2.97 -1.04
N ASP A 80 -4.69 -4.13 -0.65
CA ASP A 80 -4.09 -4.98 0.36
C ASP A 80 -3.31 -6.10 -0.30
N LEU A 81 -2.14 -6.36 0.27
CA LEU A 81 -1.21 -7.38 -0.18
C LEU A 81 -0.98 -8.38 0.94
N LEU A 82 -0.98 -9.67 0.61
CA LEU A 82 -0.50 -10.72 1.48
C LEU A 82 0.93 -11.06 1.08
N TYR A 83 1.89 -10.92 2.00
CA TYR A 83 3.27 -11.38 1.79
C TYR A 83 3.46 -12.77 2.40
N ASP A 84 3.69 -13.76 1.56
CA ASP A 84 4.06 -15.10 2.01
C ASP A 84 5.59 -15.20 2.11
N GLU A 85 6.10 -15.34 3.33
CA GLU A 85 7.54 -15.47 3.60
C GLU A 85 8.14 -16.81 3.17
N ASP A 86 7.33 -17.88 3.15
CA ASP A 86 7.77 -19.24 2.89
C ASP A 86 8.05 -19.42 1.39
N THR A 87 7.17 -18.86 0.56
CA THR A 87 7.26 -18.87 -0.90
C THR A 87 7.87 -17.58 -1.48
N ARG A 88 7.98 -16.53 -0.66
CA ARG A 88 8.39 -15.16 -1.05
C ARG A 88 7.52 -14.56 -2.15
N THR A 89 6.26 -14.98 -2.20
CA THR A 89 5.25 -14.44 -3.10
C THR A 89 4.47 -13.32 -2.42
N VAL A 90 3.87 -12.47 -3.25
CA VAL A 90 2.94 -11.44 -2.81
C VAL A 90 1.68 -11.59 -3.63
N GLU A 91 0.54 -11.57 -2.95
CA GLU A 91 -0.77 -11.74 -3.57
C GLU A 91 -1.62 -10.50 -3.31
N LEU A 92 -2.39 -10.08 -4.32
CA LEU A 92 -3.42 -9.05 -4.17
C LEU A 92 -4.60 -9.66 -3.40
N VAL A 93 -4.97 -9.05 -2.27
CA VAL A 93 -6.07 -9.50 -1.42
C VAL A 93 -7.35 -8.72 -1.72
N GLU A 94 -7.25 -7.39 -1.76
CA GLU A 94 -8.40 -6.51 -1.93
C GLU A 94 -7.99 -5.20 -2.61
N LEU A 95 -8.87 -4.64 -3.44
CA LEU A 95 -8.76 -3.29 -3.99
C LEU A 95 -9.80 -2.38 -3.31
N ASN A 96 -9.35 -1.24 -2.81
CA ASN A 96 -10.08 -0.37 -1.89
C ASN A 96 -10.08 1.10 -2.36
N PRO A 97 -11.18 1.86 -2.17
CA PRO A 97 -11.22 3.29 -2.48
C PRO A 97 -10.25 4.11 -1.60
N PHE A 98 -9.66 5.16 -2.14
CA PHE A 98 -8.66 5.99 -1.45
C PHE A 98 -9.25 7.23 -0.77
N GLY A 99 -8.67 7.60 0.38
CA GLY A 99 -8.77 8.95 0.93
C GLY A 99 -9.67 9.13 2.16
N VAL A 100 -9.65 10.35 2.72
CA VAL A 100 -10.33 10.71 3.98
C VAL A 100 -11.86 10.54 3.95
N ARG A 101 -12.46 10.52 2.76
CA ARG A 101 -13.92 10.35 2.55
C ARG A 101 -14.30 8.91 2.20
N SER A 102 -13.32 8.02 2.09
CA SER A 102 -13.51 6.60 1.84
C SER A 102 -13.76 5.84 3.15
N PRO A 103 -14.52 4.73 3.14
CA PRO A 103 -14.61 3.82 4.28
C PRO A 103 -13.29 3.05 4.54
N CYS A 104 -12.27 3.21 3.68
CA CYS A 104 -10.98 2.53 3.80
C CYS A 104 -10.20 2.99 5.04
N GLY A 105 -9.82 2.02 5.88
CA GLY A 105 -8.90 2.24 7.00
C GLY A 105 -7.51 2.68 6.55
N SER A 106 -6.87 3.56 7.33
CA SER A 106 -5.52 4.08 7.03
C SER A 106 -4.37 3.33 7.72
N CYS A 107 -4.67 2.27 8.50
CA CYS A 107 -3.67 1.50 9.25
C CYS A 107 -2.76 2.41 10.12
N LEU A 108 -1.44 2.39 9.93
CA LEU A 108 -0.49 3.26 10.66
C LEU A 108 -0.37 4.68 10.10
N PHE A 109 -1.17 5.02 9.08
CA PHE A 109 -1.35 6.39 8.66
C PHE A 109 -2.62 6.99 9.27
N GLN A 110 -2.71 8.30 9.22
CA GLN A 110 -3.88 9.09 9.57
C GLN A 110 -4.23 9.98 8.39
N TRP A 111 -5.38 9.73 7.74
CA TRP A 111 -5.79 10.41 6.51
C TRP A 111 -5.66 11.94 6.52
N ILE A 112 -5.92 12.58 7.66
CA ILE A 112 -5.85 14.03 7.80
C ILE A 112 -4.42 14.50 8.06
N ARG A 113 -3.68 13.83 8.95
CA ARG A 113 -2.35 14.26 9.39
C ARG A 113 -1.26 13.91 8.38
N ASP A 114 -1.40 12.76 7.72
CA ASP A 114 -0.43 12.23 6.77
C ASP A 114 -0.81 12.55 5.32
N ARG A 115 -1.64 13.58 5.12
CA ARG A 115 -2.11 13.97 3.79
C ARG A 115 -0.95 14.30 2.86
N GLU A 116 0.05 15.04 3.35
CA GLU A 116 1.25 15.40 2.59
C GLU A 116 2.07 14.19 2.13
N VAL A 117 1.94 13.04 2.82
CA VAL A 117 2.60 11.79 2.45
C VAL A 117 1.71 11.01 1.50
N LEU A 118 0.46 10.74 1.88
CA LEU A 118 -0.44 9.85 1.14
C LEU A 118 -0.90 10.44 -0.19
N TYR A 119 -1.24 11.72 -0.21
CA TYR A 119 -1.59 12.45 -1.45
C TYR A 119 -0.35 13.01 -2.14
N ASP A 120 0.78 12.99 -1.44
CA ASP A 120 2.07 13.44 -1.95
C ASP A 120 2.04 14.88 -2.49
N GLU A 121 1.58 15.79 -1.63
CA GLU A 121 1.40 17.22 -1.98
C GLU A 121 2.72 17.93 -2.32
N ASN A 122 3.85 17.29 -2.03
CA ASN A 122 5.19 17.81 -2.28
C ASN A 122 5.96 17.02 -3.36
N GLU A 123 5.29 16.14 -4.12
CA GLU A 123 5.91 15.32 -5.18
C GLU A 123 7.16 14.51 -4.73
N LYS A 124 7.14 14.01 -3.49
CA LYS A 124 8.23 13.20 -2.93
C LYS A 124 8.40 11.93 -3.75
N GLU A 125 9.59 11.63 -4.24
CA GLU A 125 9.86 10.40 -5.01
C GLU A 125 9.97 9.12 -4.16
N THR A 126 9.84 9.24 -2.84
CA THR A 126 10.05 8.14 -1.89
C THR A 126 8.73 7.58 -1.36
N VAL A 127 8.61 6.25 -1.35
CA VAL A 127 7.52 5.53 -0.67
C VAL A 127 7.78 5.50 0.83
N GLU A 128 6.79 5.91 1.64
CA GLU A 128 6.87 5.80 3.08
C GLU A 128 6.35 4.44 3.57
N PHE A 129 7.20 3.69 4.27
CA PHE A 129 6.86 2.37 4.81
C PHE A 129 6.72 2.43 6.32
N ARG A 130 5.52 2.17 6.87
CA ARG A 130 5.24 2.24 8.30
C ARG A 130 4.94 0.88 8.91
N VAL A 131 5.64 0.60 10.01
CA VAL A 131 5.50 -0.58 10.86
C VAL A 131 5.56 -0.16 12.33
N SER A 132 4.99 -0.97 13.21
CA SER A 132 5.10 -0.81 14.67
C SER A 132 6.06 -1.84 15.23
N TYR A 133 6.90 -1.46 16.20
CA TYR A 133 7.86 -2.35 16.86
C TYR A 133 7.35 -2.86 18.20
#